data_AF-A0A521M2W9-F1
#
_entry.id   AF-A0A521M2W9-F1
#
_cell.length_a   1.000
_cell.length_b   1.000
_cell.length_c   1.000
_cell.angle_alpha   90.00
_cell.angle_beta   90.00
_cell.angle_gamma   90.00
#
_symmetry.space_group_name_H-M   'P 1'
#
loop_
_entity.id
_entity.type
_entity.pdbx_description
1 polymer ?
#
loop_
_entity_poly.entity_id
_entity_poly.type
_entity_poly.pdbx_seq_one_letter_code
_entity_poly.pdbx_strand_id
1 'polypeptide(L)'
;MRRFLLALSLLLAAPCWAQSGEKLFAAGKVLELVGPTLGQAVIAVELCGIGDATPWKKAVAAIDRRHARCIAEDAAWKGLTEKPDALAGTFAFDAFMTTRGAEARTQGATTYCRRVPWNMVLVPGAATEQAKEAFLREQPRVPREALNEFIAWADWVRALGDDPRWVEAPCKEFWPAWPR
;
A
#
# COMPACT_ATOMS: atom_id res chain seq x y z
N MET A 1 12.15 43.49 43.12
CA MET A 1 11.56 43.45 41.76
C MET A 1 12.62 43.04 40.75
N ARG A 2 12.25 42.28 39.70
CA ARG A 2 13.05 41.89 38.52
C ARG A 2 14.06 40.72 38.61
N ARG A 3 13.72 39.53 39.14
CA ARG A 3 14.43 38.28 38.74
C ARG A 3 13.55 37.02 38.63
N PHE A 4 12.22 37.17 38.64
CA PHE A 4 11.28 36.05 38.72
C PHE A 4 10.61 35.65 37.39
N LEU A 5 11.10 36.10 36.23
CA LEU A 5 10.36 35.97 34.96
C LEU A 5 11.18 35.55 33.72
N LEU A 6 12.38 35.00 33.86
CA LEU A 6 13.21 34.64 32.68
C LEU A 6 13.60 33.17 32.56
N ALA A 7 13.27 32.31 33.52
CA ALA A 7 13.59 30.88 33.44
C ALA A 7 12.41 29.99 32.96
N LEU A 8 11.22 30.58 32.74
CA LEU A 8 10.02 29.86 32.28
C LEU A 8 9.81 29.91 30.76
N SER A 9 10.79 30.41 30.00
CA SER A 9 10.73 30.53 28.53
C SER A 9 11.38 29.36 27.80
N LEU A 10 11.92 28.38 28.52
CA LEU A 10 12.65 27.23 27.95
C LEU A 10 11.77 25.97 27.74
N LEU A 11 10.45 26.08 27.89
CA LEU A 11 9.53 24.93 27.85
C LEU A 11 8.62 24.83 26.62
N LEU A 12 8.79 25.66 25.58
CA LEU A 12 7.90 25.60 24.39
C LEU A 12 8.61 25.73 23.03
N ALA A 13 9.89 25.35 22.94
CA ALA A 13 10.43 24.94 21.66
C ALA A 13 10.33 23.41 21.57
N ALA A 14 9.11 22.91 21.29
CA ALA A 14 8.99 21.55 20.78
C ALA A 14 9.93 21.44 19.56
N PRO A 15 10.89 20.50 19.54
CA PRO A 15 11.84 20.43 18.45
C PRO A 15 11.09 20.26 17.13
N CYS A 16 11.49 21.02 16.10
CA CYS A 16 11.00 20.97 14.72
C CYS A 16 11.19 19.60 14.00
N TRP A 17 11.44 18.53 14.76
CA TRP A 17 11.72 17.17 14.32
C TRP A 17 10.47 16.26 14.40
N ALA A 18 9.36 16.73 14.97
CA ALA A 18 8.10 15.98 15.02
C ALA A 18 7.44 15.82 13.63
N GLN A 19 7.79 16.69 12.68
CA GLN A 19 7.17 16.72 11.34
C GLN A 19 7.67 15.60 10.41
N SER A 20 8.87 15.04 10.64
CA SER A 20 9.41 13.95 9.82
C SER A 20 8.80 12.59 10.17
N GLY A 21 8.42 12.38 11.43
CA GLY A 21 7.77 11.15 11.91
C GLY A 21 6.32 10.98 11.41
N GLU A 22 5.56 12.07 11.26
CA GLU A 22 4.18 12.01 10.76
C GLU A 22 4.10 11.59 9.29
N LYS A 23 5.03 12.10 8.45
CA LYS A 23 5.13 11.70 7.03
C LYS A 23 5.43 10.21 6.89
N LEU A 24 6.32 9.68 7.74
CA LEU A 24 6.63 8.26 7.82
C LEU A 24 5.44 7.42 8.25
N PHE A 25 4.73 7.85 9.28
CA PHE A 25 3.62 7.11 9.83
C PHE A 25 2.46 7.05 8.82
N ALA A 26 2.19 8.15 8.11
CA ALA A 26 1.21 8.17 7.02
C ALA A 26 1.66 7.32 5.83
N ALA A 27 2.94 7.39 5.43
CA ALA A 27 3.48 6.59 4.34
C ALA A 27 3.48 5.08 4.68
N GLY A 28 3.93 4.72 5.88
CA GLY A 28 3.96 3.35 6.39
C GLY A 28 2.58 2.73 6.50
N LYS A 29 1.59 3.46 7.03
CA LYS A 29 0.20 2.96 7.12
C LYS A 29 -0.41 2.59 5.79
N VAL A 30 -0.20 3.41 4.77
CA VAL A 30 -0.72 3.09 3.42
C VAL A 30 0.08 1.94 2.81
N LEU A 31 1.39 1.86 3.06
CA LEU A 31 2.20 0.71 2.64
C LEU A 31 1.73 -0.61 3.27
N GLU A 32 1.31 -0.59 4.53
CA GLU A 32 0.71 -1.76 5.22
C GLU A 32 -0.59 -2.25 4.57
N LEU A 33 -1.25 -1.42 3.74
CA LEU A 33 -2.43 -1.81 2.97
C LEU A 33 -2.06 -2.18 1.52
N VAL A 34 -1.17 -1.39 0.90
CA VAL A 34 -0.71 -1.57 -0.48
C VAL A 34 0.13 -2.82 -0.64
N GLY A 35 1.12 -3.03 0.24
CA GLY A 35 2.05 -4.15 0.21
C GLY A 35 1.37 -5.52 0.24
N PRO A 36 0.44 -5.79 1.19
CA PRO A 36 -0.33 -7.03 1.18
C PRO A 36 -1.16 -7.21 -0.09
N THR A 37 -1.73 -6.14 -0.64
CA THR A 37 -2.54 -6.21 -1.87
C THR A 37 -1.66 -6.63 -3.06
N LEU A 38 -0.49 -6.01 -3.21
CA LEU A 38 0.50 -6.38 -4.24
C LEU A 38 0.95 -7.84 -4.11
N GLY A 39 1.34 -8.25 -2.90
CA GLY A 39 1.79 -9.61 -2.63
C GLY A 39 0.68 -10.64 -2.86
N GLN A 40 -0.52 -10.40 -2.33
CA GLN A 40 -1.65 -11.30 -2.49
C GLN A 40 -2.10 -11.40 -3.95
N ALA A 41 -2.07 -10.31 -4.72
CA ALA A 41 -2.39 -10.35 -6.16
C ALA A 41 -1.40 -11.23 -6.93
N VAL A 42 -0.09 -11.10 -6.69
CA VAL A 42 0.92 -11.96 -7.34
C VAL A 42 0.76 -13.42 -6.92
N ILE A 43 0.55 -13.68 -5.63
CA ILE A 43 0.26 -15.03 -5.11
C ILE A 43 -0.99 -15.61 -5.75
N ALA A 44 -2.05 -14.82 -5.93
CA ALA A 44 -3.28 -15.25 -6.55
C ALA A 44 -3.09 -15.57 -8.04
N VAL A 45 -2.28 -14.82 -8.78
CA VAL A 45 -1.90 -15.18 -10.16
C VAL A 45 -1.23 -16.56 -10.18
N GLU A 46 -0.27 -16.80 -9.28
CA GLU A 46 0.49 -18.05 -9.23
C GLU A 46 -0.36 -19.25 -8.75
N LEU A 47 -1.16 -19.08 -7.70
CA LEU A 47 -1.94 -20.17 -7.09
C LEU A 47 -3.26 -20.45 -7.80
N CYS A 48 -3.92 -19.41 -8.31
CA CYS A 48 -5.23 -19.54 -8.95
C CYS A 48 -5.14 -19.67 -10.48
N GLY A 49 -3.97 -19.36 -11.06
CA GLY A 49 -3.76 -19.46 -12.51
C GLY A 49 -4.59 -18.48 -13.33
N ILE A 50 -4.89 -17.29 -12.78
CA ILE A 50 -5.73 -16.27 -13.42
C ILE A 50 -5.01 -14.91 -13.49
N GLY A 51 -5.26 -14.17 -14.56
CA GLY A 51 -4.73 -12.80 -14.75
C GLY A 51 -3.22 -12.74 -15.03
N ASP A 52 -2.62 -11.58 -14.74
CA ASP A 52 -1.22 -11.28 -15.00
C ASP A 52 -0.57 -10.58 -13.79
N ALA A 53 0.59 -11.07 -13.37
CA ALA A 53 1.37 -10.52 -12.26
C ALA A 53 2.16 -9.25 -12.65
N THR A 54 2.37 -9.01 -13.95
CA THR A 54 3.24 -7.94 -14.47
C THR A 54 2.83 -6.55 -13.99
N PRO A 55 1.55 -6.13 -14.05
CA PRO A 55 1.13 -4.81 -13.57
C PRO A 55 1.40 -4.60 -12.06
N TRP A 56 1.24 -5.65 -11.25
CA TRP A 56 1.48 -5.60 -9.81
C TRP A 56 2.96 -5.45 -9.50
N LYS A 57 3.83 -6.20 -10.18
CA LYS A 57 5.29 -6.03 -10.07
C LYS A 57 5.75 -4.66 -10.57
N LYS A 58 5.09 -4.10 -11.59
CA LYS A 58 5.34 -2.74 -12.06
C LYS A 58 5.02 -1.68 -10.99
N ALA A 59 3.93 -1.87 -10.23
CA ALA A 59 3.59 -1.00 -9.11
C ALA A 59 4.65 -1.07 -7.98
N VAL A 60 5.17 -2.25 -7.65
CA VAL A 60 6.30 -2.40 -6.72
C VAL A 60 7.50 -1.55 -7.17
N ALA A 61 7.91 -1.68 -8.44
CA ALA A 61 9.01 -0.91 -8.99
C ALA A 61 8.74 0.60 -9.02
N ALA A 62 7.48 1.02 -9.16
CA ALA A 62 7.10 2.44 -9.09
C ALA A 62 7.24 2.99 -7.66
N ILE A 63 6.87 2.20 -6.64
CA ILE A 63 7.09 2.55 -5.23
C ILE A 63 8.59 2.70 -4.94
N ASP A 64 9.43 1.79 -5.45
CA ASP A 64 10.89 1.91 -5.29
C ASP A 64 11.44 3.19 -5.90
N ARG A 65 11.04 3.53 -7.13
CA ARG A 65 11.45 4.78 -7.79
C ARG A 65 10.99 6.01 -7.01
N ARG A 66 9.74 6.01 -6.51
CA ARG A 66 9.20 7.09 -5.68
C ARG A 66 10.04 7.27 -4.40
N HIS A 67 10.34 6.17 -3.73
CA HIS A 67 11.13 6.18 -2.49
C HIS A 67 12.54 6.71 -2.72
N ALA A 68 13.23 6.23 -3.75
CA ALA A 68 14.57 6.71 -4.13
C ALA A 68 14.57 8.21 -4.44
N ARG A 69 13.54 8.70 -5.15
CA ARG A 69 13.37 10.13 -5.44
C ARG A 69 13.21 10.95 -4.16
N CYS A 70 12.35 10.52 -3.24
CA CYS A 70 12.13 11.28 -2.01
C CYS A 70 13.34 11.33 -1.09
N ILE A 71 14.14 10.27 -1.04
CA ILE A 71 15.44 10.28 -0.36
C ILE A 71 16.40 11.30 -0.99
N ALA A 72 16.38 11.44 -2.32
CA ALA A 72 17.26 12.39 -3.03
C ALA A 72 16.82 13.86 -2.88
N GLU A 73 15.51 14.13 -2.78
CA GLU A 73 14.97 15.49 -2.70
C GLU A 73 14.97 16.08 -1.28
N ASP A 74 14.80 15.26 -0.24
CA ASP A 74 14.61 15.74 1.13
C ASP A 74 15.39 14.85 2.13
N ALA A 75 16.37 15.47 2.80
CA ALA A 75 17.24 14.79 3.77
C ALA A 75 16.47 14.21 4.97
N ALA A 76 15.27 14.73 5.26
CA ALA A 76 14.38 14.14 6.25
C ALA A 76 13.93 12.73 5.85
N TRP A 77 13.89 12.40 4.54
CA TRP A 77 13.65 11.05 4.05
C TRP A 77 14.88 10.15 4.15
N LYS A 78 16.07 10.72 3.94
CA LYS A 78 17.35 9.99 4.08
C LYS A 78 17.56 9.48 5.51
N GLY A 79 17.29 10.31 6.52
CA GLY A 79 17.38 9.91 7.93
C GLY A 79 16.43 8.77 8.34
N LEU A 80 15.49 8.39 7.47
CA LEU A 80 14.55 7.28 7.70
C LEU A 80 15.11 5.95 7.19
N THR A 81 16.00 5.96 6.21
CA THR A 81 16.67 4.74 5.71
C THR A 81 17.67 4.15 6.72
N GLU A 82 18.13 4.97 7.66
CA GLU A 82 19.00 4.57 8.76
C GLU A 82 18.22 3.88 9.91
N LYS A 83 16.89 3.81 9.82
CA LYS A 83 16.03 3.00 10.69
C LYS A 83 15.45 1.83 9.89
N PRO A 84 15.71 0.57 10.27
CA PRO A 84 15.37 -0.61 9.47
C PRO A 84 13.85 -0.90 9.35
N ASP A 85 12.99 -0.10 9.97
CA ASP A 85 11.55 -0.38 10.09
C ASP A 85 10.71 0.29 8.98
N ALA A 86 11.30 1.18 8.17
CA ALA A 86 10.61 1.93 7.13
C ALA A 86 10.97 1.41 5.72
N LEU A 87 10.60 0.17 5.44
CA LEU A 87 10.96 -0.53 4.22
C LEU A 87 9.88 -0.29 3.16
N ALA A 88 10.24 0.17 1.96
CA ALA A 88 9.30 0.46 0.87
C ALA A 88 9.54 -0.44 -0.35
N GLY A 89 8.52 -0.51 -1.23
CA GLY A 89 8.60 -1.16 -2.54
C GLY A 89 9.02 -2.62 -2.47
N THR A 90 10.12 -2.99 -3.12
CA THR A 90 10.58 -4.38 -3.26
C THR A 90 10.79 -5.08 -1.92
N PHE A 91 11.38 -4.40 -0.93
CA PHE A 91 11.62 -5.03 0.36
C PHE A 91 10.31 -5.42 1.06
N ALA A 92 9.38 -4.48 1.17
CA ALA A 92 8.07 -4.73 1.77
C ALA A 92 7.32 -5.81 0.99
N PHE A 93 7.39 -5.75 -0.34
CA PHE A 93 6.81 -6.76 -1.23
C PHE A 93 7.37 -8.16 -0.95
N ASP A 94 8.68 -8.36 -0.85
CA ASP A 94 9.30 -9.66 -0.58
C ASP A 94 8.90 -10.22 0.81
N ALA A 95 8.84 -9.35 1.82
CA ALA A 95 8.35 -9.71 3.15
C ALA A 95 6.88 -10.16 3.11
N PHE A 96 6.02 -9.48 2.35
CA PHE A 96 4.63 -9.87 2.15
C PHE A 96 4.47 -11.14 1.31
N MET A 97 5.27 -11.32 0.26
CA MET A 97 5.28 -12.56 -0.53
C MET A 97 5.61 -13.77 0.34
N THR A 98 6.54 -13.61 1.29
CA THR A 98 6.89 -14.66 2.25
C THR A 98 5.73 -14.97 3.20
N THR A 99 5.21 -13.95 3.90
CA THR A 99 4.18 -14.12 4.93
C THR A 99 2.81 -14.51 4.33
N ARG A 100 2.33 -13.76 3.33
CA ARG A 100 1.07 -14.06 2.64
C ARG A 100 1.14 -15.33 1.81
N GLY A 101 2.32 -15.67 1.26
CA GLY A 101 2.52 -16.93 0.54
C GLY A 101 2.45 -18.14 1.48
N ALA A 102 2.91 -18.01 2.73
CA ALA A 102 2.72 -19.03 3.76
C ALA A 102 1.25 -19.18 4.16
N GLU A 103 0.53 -18.06 4.35
CA GLU A 103 -0.90 -18.07 4.64
C GLU A 103 -1.73 -18.71 3.53
N ALA A 104 -1.49 -18.33 2.27
CA ALA A 104 -2.21 -18.85 1.12
C ALA A 104 -1.99 -20.37 0.94
N ARG A 105 -0.74 -20.84 1.12
CA ARG A 105 -0.43 -22.28 1.13
C ARG A 105 -1.12 -23.02 2.26
N THR A 106 -1.19 -22.42 3.45
CA THR A 106 -1.88 -23.02 4.61
C THR A 106 -3.39 -23.11 4.41
N GLN A 107 -4.01 -22.13 3.75
CA GLN A 107 -5.43 -22.14 3.42
C GLN A 107 -5.78 -23.15 2.32
N GLY A 108 -4.81 -23.51 1.47
CA GLY A 108 -5.01 -24.32 0.28
C GLY A 108 -5.59 -23.50 -0.89
N ALA A 109 -5.14 -23.83 -2.10
CA ALA A 109 -5.46 -23.06 -3.32
C ALA A 109 -6.98 -22.91 -3.53
N THR A 110 -7.76 -23.97 -3.38
CA THR A 110 -9.23 -23.94 -3.56
C THR A 110 -9.91 -22.92 -2.65
N THR A 111 -9.54 -22.87 -1.37
CA THR A 111 -10.12 -21.93 -0.41
C THR A 111 -9.69 -20.50 -0.72
N TYR A 112 -8.39 -20.31 -0.95
CA TYR A 112 -7.80 -19.01 -1.22
C TYR A 112 -8.40 -18.36 -2.47
N CYS A 113 -8.51 -19.12 -3.55
CA CYS A 113 -8.99 -18.64 -4.85
C CYS A 113 -10.50 -18.34 -4.88
N ARG A 114 -11.30 -18.97 -4.00
CA ARG A 114 -12.75 -18.72 -3.92
C ARG A 114 -13.15 -17.65 -2.91
N ARG A 115 -12.33 -17.42 -1.88
CA ARG A 115 -12.66 -16.50 -0.78
C ARG A 115 -12.58 -15.03 -1.20
N VAL A 116 -11.68 -14.71 -2.11
CA VAL A 116 -11.44 -13.35 -2.59
C VAL A 116 -11.86 -13.30 -4.07
N PRO A 117 -12.48 -12.20 -4.56
CA PRO A 117 -12.95 -12.09 -5.94
C PRO A 117 -11.79 -11.82 -6.91
N TRP A 118 -10.73 -12.63 -6.85
CA TRP A 118 -9.48 -12.41 -7.60
C TRP A 118 -9.69 -12.27 -9.09
N ASN A 119 -10.64 -12.99 -9.68
CA ASN A 119 -10.94 -12.86 -11.11
C ASN A 119 -11.35 -11.43 -11.50
N MET A 120 -12.17 -10.76 -10.67
CA MET A 120 -12.62 -9.39 -10.94
C MET A 120 -11.49 -8.36 -10.84
N VAL A 121 -10.45 -8.68 -10.07
CA VAL A 121 -9.30 -7.79 -9.82
C VAL A 121 -8.16 -8.05 -10.80
N LEU A 122 -7.89 -9.32 -11.12
CA LEU A 122 -6.71 -9.74 -11.88
C LEU A 122 -6.97 -9.80 -13.39
N VAL A 123 -8.23 -9.90 -13.81
CA VAL A 123 -8.59 -9.99 -15.23
C VAL A 123 -9.30 -8.69 -15.67
N PRO A 124 -8.71 -7.93 -16.61
CA PRO A 124 -9.32 -6.71 -17.13
C PRO A 124 -10.74 -6.95 -17.64
N GLY A 125 -11.70 -6.14 -17.17
CA GLY A 125 -13.11 -6.22 -17.58
C GLY A 125 -13.93 -7.33 -16.91
N ALA A 126 -13.34 -8.15 -16.03
CA ALA A 126 -14.07 -9.24 -15.36
C ALA A 126 -14.98 -8.78 -14.20
N ALA A 127 -14.81 -7.55 -13.71
CA ALA A 127 -15.63 -6.95 -12.65
C ALA A 127 -17.03 -6.49 -13.13
N THR A 128 -17.76 -7.33 -13.88
CA THR A 128 -19.11 -7.01 -14.36
C THR A 128 -20.14 -7.07 -13.21
N GLU A 129 -21.27 -6.39 -13.35
CA GLU A 129 -22.34 -6.45 -12.34
C GLU A 129 -22.85 -7.87 -12.11
N GLN A 130 -22.95 -8.67 -13.17
CA GLN A 130 -23.33 -10.09 -13.09
C GLN A 130 -22.31 -10.91 -12.29
N ALA A 131 -21.01 -10.66 -12.49
CA ALA A 131 -19.96 -11.33 -11.74
C ALA A 131 -20.02 -10.94 -10.25
N LYS A 132 -20.22 -9.65 -9.95
CA LYS A 132 -20.39 -9.16 -8.57
C LYS A 132 -21.61 -9.80 -7.89
N GLU A 133 -22.74 -9.87 -8.57
CA GLU A 133 -23.95 -10.53 -8.05
C GLU A 133 -23.72 -12.02 -7.79
N ALA A 134 -23.04 -12.72 -8.71
CA ALA A 134 -22.69 -14.12 -8.51
C ALA A 134 -21.82 -14.32 -7.26
N PHE A 135 -20.78 -13.51 -7.10
CA PHE A 135 -19.92 -13.56 -5.91
C PHE A 135 -20.67 -13.28 -4.61
N LEU A 136 -21.53 -12.25 -4.57
CA LEU A 136 -22.29 -11.90 -3.37
C LEU A 136 -23.32 -12.98 -2.98
N ARG A 137 -23.87 -13.73 -3.96
CA ARG A 137 -24.71 -14.90 -3.67
C ARG A 137 -23.92 -16.03 -3.01
N GLU A 138 -22.68 -16.25 -3.44
CA GLU A 138 -21.80 -17.26 -2.84
C GLU A 138 -21.19 -16.80 -1.50
N GLN A 139 -21.07 -15.49 -1.29
CA GLN A 139 -20.48 -14.87 -0.11
C GLN A 139 -21.46 -13.88 0.55
N PRO A 140 -22.59 -14.37 1.12
CA PRO A 140 -23.67 -13.50 1.63
C PRO A 140 -23.26 -12.63 2.83
N ARG A 141 -22.09 -12.90 3.42
CA ARG A 141 -21.52 -12.10 4.53
C ARG A 141 -20.72 -10.89 4.06
N VAL A 142 -20.44 -10.78 2.76
CA VAL A 142 -19.71 -9.65 2.18
C VAL A 142 -20.72 -8.59 1.75
N PRO A 143 -20.69 -7.38 2.31
CA PRO A 143 -21.50 -6.26 1.81
C PRO A 143 -21.10 -5.90 0.37
N ARG A 144 -22.05 -5.43 -0.43
CA ARG A 144 -21.79 -5.00 -1.82
C ARG A 144 -20.80 -3.84 -1.86
N GLU A 145 -20.91 -2.92 -0.91
CA GLU A 145 -20.04 -1.77 -0.75
C GLU A 145 -18.60 -2.21 -0.53
N ALA A 146 -18.37 -3.16 0.37
CA ALA A 146 -17.05 -3.71 0.66
C ALA A 146 -16.42 -4.42 -0.57
N LEU A 147 -17.23 -5.11 -1.38
CA LEU A 147 -16.77 -5.70 -2.64
C LEU A 147 -16.32 -4.62 -3.64
N ASN A 148 -17.15 -3.57 -3.83
CA ASN A 148 -16.84 -2.48 -4.74
C ASN A 148 -15.61 -1.69 -4.28
N GLU A 149 -15.50 -1.41 -2.99
CA GLU A 149 -14.33 -0.75 -2.39
C GLU A 149 -13.07 -1.59 -2.58
N PHE A 150 -13.15 -2.91 -2.41
CA PHE A 150 -12.00 -3.80 -2.64
C PHE A 150 -11.54 -3.80 -4.10
N ILE A 151 -12.48 -3.88 -5.06
CA ILE A 151 -12.15 -3.84 -6.50
C ILE A 151 -11.52 -2.50 -6.84
N ALA A 152 -12.13 -1.40 -6.40
CA ALA A 152 -11.57 -0.07 -6.60
C ALA A 152 -10.16 0.01 -6.02
N TRP A 153 -9.99 -0.36 -4.73
CA TRP A 153 -8.71 -0.42 -4.01
C TRP A 153 -7.62 -1.09 -4.84
N ALA A 154 -7.89 -2.31 -5.29
CA ALA A 154 -6.94 -3.09 -6.05
C ALA A 154 -6.61 -2.43 -7.40
N ASP A 155 -7.60 -1.81 -8.07
CA ASP A 155 -7.38 -1.10 -9.34
C ASP A 155 -6.46 0.11 -9.20
N TRP A 156 -6.61 0.93 -8.16
CA TRP A 156 -5.70 2.06 -7.93
C TRP A 156 -4.33 1.61 -7.45
N VAL A 157 -4.23 0.55 -6.63
CA VAL A 157 -2.92 -0.03 -6.27
C VAL A 157 -2.19 -0.48 -7.54
N ARG A 158 -2.88 -1.17 -8.45
CA ARG A 158 -2.35 -1.59 -9.75
C ARG A 158 -1.93 -0.37 -10.59
N ALA A 159 -2.76 0.66 -10.64
CA ALA A 159 -2.52 1.87 -11.43
C ALA A 159 -1.30 2.69 -10.97
N LEU A 160 -0.82 2.53 -9.73
CA LEU A 160 0.43 3.13 -9.27
C LEU A 160 1.63 2.77 -10.17
N GLY A 161 1.63 1.57 -10.78
CA GLY A 161 2.65 1.14 -11.72
C GLY A 161 2.72 1.97 -12.99
N ASP A 162 1.62 2.64 -13.35
CA ASP A 162 1.43 3.38 -14.59
C ASP A 162 1.32 4.90 -14.38
N ASP A 163 1.47 5.42 -13.16
CA ASP A 163 1.34 6.86 -12.87
C ASP A 163 2.70 7.56 -12.69
N PRO A 164 3.36 8.03 -13.78
CA PRO A 164 4.61 8.76 -13.66
C PRO A 164 4.45 10.09 -12.91
N ARG A 165 3.26 10.70 -12.95
CA ARG A 165 3.00 12.00 -12.30
C ARG A 165 3.10 11.87 -10.79
N TRP A 166 2.63 10.76 -10.23
CA TRP A 166 2.80 10.45 -8.82
C TRP A 166 4.26 10.19 -8.47
N VAL A 167 4.95 9.33 -9.24
CA VAL A 167 6.37 9.00 -9.00
C VAL A 167 7.23 10.27 -8.96
N GLU A 168 6.94 11.22 -9.84
CA GLU A 168 7.69 12.46 -10.02
C GLU A 168 7.18 13.65 -9.19
N ALA A 169 6.07 13.51 -8.46
CA ALA A 169 5.49 14.60 -7.67
C ALA A 169 6.46 15.11 -6.59
N PRO A 170 6.31 16.34 -6.07
CA PRO A 170 7.10 16.81 -4.93
C PRO A 170 6.95 15.88 -3.71
N CYS A 171 8.03 15.61 -2.98
CA CYS A 171 8.04 14.70 -1.81
C CYS A 171 7.43 15.28 -0.52
N LYS A 172 6.35 16.05 -0.68
CA LYS A 172 5.50 16.52 0.42
C LYS A 172 4.62 15.39 0.97
N GLU A 173 4.05 14.61 0.05
CA GLU A 173 3.27 13.39 0.31
C GLU A 173 3.91 12.23 -0.44
N PHE A 174 3.95 11.05 0.19
CA PHE A 174 4.51 9.87 -0.45
C PHE A 174 3.53 9.25 -1.43
N TRP A 175 2.28 9.03 -1.00
CA TRP A 175 1.23 8.37 -1.77
C TRP A 175 0.38 9.39 -2.51
N PRO A 176 -0.19 9.02 -3.69
CA PRO A 176 -1.21 9.84 -4.30
C PRO A 176 -2.50 9.74 -3.48
N ALA A 177 -3.43 10.68 -3.69
CA ALA A 177 -4.74 10.58 -3.06
C ALA A 177 -5.46 9.31 -3.53
N TRP A 178 -6.02 8.57 -2.56
CA TRP A 178 -7.00 7.52 -2.83
C TRP A 178 -8.33 8.18 -3.22
N PRO A 179 -8.85 7.99 -4.45
CA PRO A 179 -10.16 8.52 -4.82
C PRO A 179 -11.22 7.72 -4.06
N ARG A 180 -11.83 8.34 -3.04
CA ARG A 180 -13.01 7.81 -2.35
C ARG A 180 -14.26 8.01 -3.19
#